data_AF-A0A558BFL1-F1
#
_entry.id   AF-A0A558BFL1-F1
#
_cell.length_a   1.000
_cell.length_b   1.000
_cell.length_c   1.000
_cell.angle_alpha   90.00
_cell.angle_beta   90.00
_cell.angle_gamma   90.00
#
_symmetry.space_group_name_H-M   'P 1'
#
loop_
_entity.id
_entity.type
_entity.pdbx_description
1 polymer ?
#
loop_
_entity_poly.entity_id
_entity_poly.type
_entity_poly.pdbx_seq_one_letter_code
_entity_poly.pdbx_strand_id
1 'polypeptide(L)'
;MVKSTGRFNSGRWMASPLQSAYAELRQRLIANPGVALATIFMDAFGHRKHLMDYAPRKHCPECAKGFFHSQLFDYTWLERCPAHGTLLLDRCEECGQRWPRSSALSDRSCPGCGVPDWDDVRDDAQPTPEQLARIARVQCFVDDTSSGFDFWPGPPYLSDLCYAYLWDSLLRYTWPECVTKDIAAFPAFQLAITSGHSQAELETLGVVFPDYPVVRMTSPLRRLNLRPPSKATWYDRLKRDGPIRRPSPKAQRIIEQSFNDILAWCHSHHEADHQLKLGDFRYFGFEGLVNDGRYLCPFCLGVSAWWEAVTQKYFSPWQCSTPTEYGWTNVVQWSIWPDTPDRLLMEDGDGAYWRPTPRFEERYYERSLLLLFAELYQSAVHLLNRLEAAEVPYRPGWDSKNFYTPGRFTAAQCLWRITEDQTIEWVWPEVHPLAQLDSPRPSTKTRICGGTWSKAVEPGAEALLSDLGQDSDVAVSSDTILQTGALFHTGCFEYRTRRHSWTILERPPSFSLYYPSFARSW
;
A
#
# COMPACT_ATOMS: atom_id res chain seq x y z
N MET A 1 7.45 -40.79 -22.66
CA MET A 1 6.08 -40.29 -22.45
C MET A 1 5.16 -41.48 -22.23
N VAL A 2 4.88 -41.82 -20.97
CA VAL A 2 3.87 -42.84 -20.65
C VAL A 2 2.52 -42.11 -20.63
N LYS A 3 1.66 -42.40 -21.62
CA LYS A 3 0.25 -42.01 -21.59
C LYS A 3 -0.42 -42.82 -20.48
N SER A 4 -0.68 -42.22 -19.32
CA SER A 4 -1.54 -42.83 -18.30
C SER A 4 -2.99 -42.83 -18.81
N THR A 5 -3.49 -44.01 -19.19
CA THR A 5 -4.85 -44.23 -19.65
C THR A 5 -5.82 -44.65 -18.53
N GLY A 6 -5.39 -44.66 -17.27
CA GLY A 6 -6.26 -44.94 -16.12
C GLY A 6 -7.04 -43.69 -15.70
N ARG A 7 -8.33 -43.61 -16.04
CA ARG A 7 -9.22 -42.56 -15.50
C ARG A 7 -9.43 -42.84 -14.01
N PHE A 8 -8.77 -42.10 -13.14
CA PHE A 8 -9.07 -42.12 -11.70
C PHE A 8 -10.53 -41.77 -11.45
N ASN A 9 -11.09 -42.22 -10.32
CA ASN A 9 -12.42 -41.80 -9.92
C ASN A 9 -12.41 -40.28 -9.73
N SER A 10 -13.28 -39.57 -10.45
CA SER A 10 -13.32 -38.11 -10.39
C SER A 10 -14.00 -37.57 -9.14
N GLY A 11 -14.54 -38.44 -8.27
CA GLY A 11 -15.29 -38.01 -7.08
C GLY A 11 -16.63 -37.34 -7.44
N ARG A 12 -17.14 -37.55 -8.66
CA ARG A 12 -18.33 -36.87 -9.21
C ARG A 12 -19.59 -36.94 -8.35
N TRP A 13 -19.73 -37.97 -7.52
CA TRP A 13 -20.87 -38.13 -6.63
C TRP A 13 -20.87 -37.11 -5.47
N MET A 14 -19.70 -36.56 -5.12
CA MET A 14 -19.53 -35.42 -4.19
C MET A 14 -19.48 -34.06 -4.89
N ALA A 15 -19.40 -34.05 -6.22
CA ALA A 15 -19.15 -32.82 -6.96
C ALA A 15 -20.40 -31.95 -7.00
N SER A 16 -20.23 -30.68 -6.65
CA SER A 16 -21.27 -29.66 -6.74
C SER A 16 -20.84 -28.51 -7.68
N PRO A 17 -21.79 -27.85 -8.37
CA PRO A 17 -21.51 -26.60 -9.08
C PRO A 17 -20.83 -25.56 -8.17
N LEU A 18 -20.04 -24.67 -8.75
CA LEU A 18 -19.37 -23.55 -8.04
C LEU A 18 -18.31 -23.96 -7.01
N GLN A 19 -17.91 -25.24 -6.98
CA GLN A 19 -16.81 -25.71 -6.16
C GLN A 19 -15.45 -25.26 -6.72
N SER A 20 -14.49 -25.00 -5.83
CA SER A 20 -13.13 -24.64 -6.21
C SER A 20 -12.29 -25.88 -6.56
N ALA A 21 -11.14 -25.66 -7.20
CA ALA A 21 -10.17 -26.72 -7.48
C ALA A 21 -9.68 -27.45 -6.21
N TYR A 22 -9.68 -26.76 -5.06
CA TYR A 22 -9.34 -27.35 -3.77
C TYR A 22 -10.37 -28.40 -3.33
N ALA A 23 -11.67 -28.11 -3.48
CA ALA A 23 -12.73 -29.08 -3.21
C ALA A 23 -12.63 -30.28 -4.15
N GLU A 24 -12.45 -30.04 -5.45
CA GLU A 24 -12.29 -31.11 -6.45
C GLU A 24 -11.10 -32.02 -6.12
N LEU A 25 -9.96 -31.45 -5.75
CA LEU A 25 -8.77 -32.23 -5.36
C LEU A 25 -9.05 -33.10 -4.13
N ARG A 26 -9.68 -32.52 -3.10
CA ARG A 26 -10.05 -33.23 -1.85
C ARG A 26 -10.99 -34.39 -2.13
N GLN A 27 -12.03 -34.17 -2.93
CA GLN A 27 -13.00 -35.20 -3.34
C GLN A 27 -12.34 -36.33 -4.12
N ARG A 28 -11.41 -36.01 -5.04
CA ARG A 28 -10.66 -37.02 -5.80
C ARG A 28 -9.73 -37.85 -4.91
N LEU A 29 -9.09 -37.24 -3.91
CA LEU A 29 -8.27 -37.97 -2.94
C LEU A 29 -9.11 -38.98 -2.14
N ILE A 30 -10.27 -38.55 -1.65
CA ILE A 30 -11.23 -39.41 -0.92
C ILE A 30 -11.71 -40.56 -1.82
N ALA A 31 -12.01 -40.27 -3.09
CA ALA A 31 -12.51 -41.26 -4.04
C ALA A 31 -11.44 -42.27 -4.53
N ASN A 32 -10.16 -42.02 -4.27
CA ASN A 32 -9.05 -42.88 -4.69
C ASN A 32 -8.04 -43.08 -3.53
N PRO A 33 -8.46 -43.74 -2.44
CA PRO A 33 -7.59 -43.95 -1.28
C PRO A 33 -6.34 -44.72 -1.68
N GLY A 34 -5.20 -44.35 -1.10
CA GLY A 34 -3.90 -44.97 -1.36
C GLY A 34 -3.18 -44.52 -2.64
N VAL A 35 -3.80 -43.66 -3.46
CA VAL A 35 -3.12 -43.05 -4.61
C VAL A 35 -2.36 -41.79 -4.19
N ALA A 36 -1.13 -41.65 -4.67
CA ALA A 36 -0.30 -40.48 -4.37
C ALA A 36 -0.95 -39.18 -4.89
N LEU A 37 -0.93 -38.13 -4.05
CA LEU A 37 -1.47 -36.80 -4.35
C LEU A 37 -0.98 -36.23 -5.69
N ALA A 38 0.33 -36.34 -5.95
CA ALA A 38 0.93 -35.84 -7.18
C ALA A 38 0.32 -36.49 -8.43
N THR A 39 -0.04 -37.77 -8.35
CA THR A 39 -0.66 -38.52 -9.46
C THR A 39 -2.08 -38.03 -9.71
N ILE A 40 -2.90 -37.88 -8.67
CA ILE A 40 -4.27 -37.35 -8.78
C ILE A 40 -4.26 -35.92 -9.30
N PHE A 41 -3.36 -35.09 -8.81
CA PHE A 41 -3.26 -33.69 -9.22
C PHE A 41 -2.85 -33.55 -10.69
N MET A 42 -1.86 -34.32 -11.13
CA MET A 42 -1.42 -34.31 -12.53
C MET A 42 -2.54 -34.74 -13.48
N ASP A 43 -3.36 -35.71 -13.09
CA ASP A 43 -4.55 -36.13 -13.85
C ASP A 43 -5.62 -35.02 -13.91
N ALA A 44 -5.95 -34.41 -12.76
CA ALA A 44 -7.04 -33.44 -12.65
C ALA A 44 -6.70 -32.06 -13.24
N PHE A 45 -5.49 -31.56 -12.98
CA PHE A 45 -5.12 -30.16 -13.22
C PHE A 45 -3.90 -29.98 -14.12
N GLY A 46 -3.22 -31.07 -14.50
CA GLY A 46 -2.00 -31.00 -15.30
C GLY A 46 -0.90 -30.20 -14.61
N HIS A 47 -0.26 -29.28 -15.33
CA HIS A 47 0.90 -28.52 -14.84
C HIS A 47 0.57 -27.24 -14.04
N ARG A 48 -0.68 -27.07 -13.55
CA ARG A 48 -1.11 -25.86 -12.82
C ARG A 48 -0.58 -25.78 -11.39
N LYS A 49 0.75 -25.80 -11.20
CA LYS A 49 1.42 -25.90 -9.89
C LYS A 49 0.92 -24.91 -8.82
N HIS A 50 0.50 -23.71 -9.21
CA HIS A 50 -0.06 -22.72 -8.26
C HIS A 50 -1.26 -23.25 -7.44
N LEU A 51 -2.01 -24.22 -7.97
CA LEU A 51 -3.11 -24.86 -7.24
C LEU A 51 -2.63 -25.75 -6.08
N MET A 52 -1.38 -26.24 -6.11
CA MET A 52 -0.78 -26.98 -4.98
C MET A 52 -0.39 -26.08 -3.81
N ASP A 53 -0.06 -24.83 -4.11
CA ASP A 53 0.31 -23.82 -3.12
C ASP A 53 -0.91 -23.10 -2.52
N TYR A 54 -2.07 -23.25 -3.17
CA TYR A 54 -3.34 -22.72 -2.70
C TYR A 54 -3.70 -23.29 -1.33
N ALA A 55 -4.11 -22.39 -0.42
CA ALA A 55 -4.71 -22.71 0.86
C ALA A 55 -5.96 -21.84 1.00
N PRO A 56 -7.13 -22.43 1.35
CA PRO A 56 -8.30 -21.64 1.70
C PRO A 56 -7.96 -20.66 2.83
N ARG A 57 -8.37 -19.39 2.66
CA ARG A 57 -8.25 -18.38 3.71
C ARG A 57 -9.30 -18.59 4.78
N LYS A 58 -10.53 -18.89 4.35
CA LYS A 58 -11.67 -19.17 5.22
C LYS A 58 -12.50 -20.30 4.63
N HIS A 59 -13.26 -20.98 5.48
CA HIS A 59 -14.15 -22.06 5.06
C HIS A 59 -15.38 -22.14 5.97
N CYS A 60 -16.51 -22.55 5.40
CA CYS A 60 -17.71 -22.89 6.17
C CYS A 60 -17.57 -24.29 6.78
N PRO A 61 -17.74 -24.48 8.10
CA PRO A 61 -17.68 -25.80 8.72
C PRO A 61 -18.68 -26.80 8.14
N GLU A 62 -19.91 -26.36 7.85
CA GLU A 62 -20.95 -27.22 7.27
C GLU A 62 -20.61 -27.64 5.85
N CYS A 63 -20.16 -26.71 4.99
CA CYS A 63 -19.69 -27.07 3.65
C CYS A 63 -18.48 -28.03 3.69
N ALA A 64 -17.62 -27.91 4.71
CA ALA A 64 -16.40 -28.71 4.83
C ALA A 64 -16.72 -30.19 5.10
N LYS A 65 -17.80 -30.47 5.84
CA LYS A 65 -18.32 -31.82 6.08
C LYS A 65 -18.80 -32.48 4.78
N GLY A 66 -19.36 -31.69 3.87
CA GLY A 66 -19.71 -32.10 2.51
C GLY A 66 -18.57 -31.98 1.51
N PHE A 67 -17.30 -31.86 1.93
CA PHE A 67 -16.15 -31.75 1.00
C PHE A 67 -16.30 -30.65 -0.06
N PHE A 68 -17.11 -29.62 0.21
CA PHE A 68 -17.39 -28.51 -0.69
C PHE A 68 -16.66 -27.26 -0.24
N HIS A 69 -16.09 -26.54 -1.18
CA HIS A 69 -15.49 -25.23 -0.94
C HIS A 69 -15.74 -24.36 -2.17
N SER A 70 -16.11 -23.09 -1.98
CA SER A 70 -16.21 -22.11 -3.07
C SER A 70 -15.06 -21.12 -2.98
N GLN A 71 -14.49 -20.74 -4.13
CA GLN A 71 -13.42 -19.74 -4.19
C GLN A 71 -13.85 -18.38 -3.61
N LEU A 72 -15.16 -18.09 -3.62
CA LEU A 72 -15.74 -16.88 -3.03
C LEU A 72 -15.42 -16.73 -1.53
N PHE A 73 -15.22 -17.83 -0.82
CA PHE A 73 -14.98 -17.81 0.63
C PHE A 73 -13.63 -17.15 0.98
N ASP A 74 -12.72 -17.03 0.02
CA ASP A 74 -11.44 -16.34 0.24
C ASP A 74 -11.55 -14.82 0.27
N TYR A 75 -12.65 -14.26 -0.23
CA TYR A 75 -12.84 -12.83 -0.25
C TYR A 75 -13.01 -12.26 1.16
N THR A 76 -12.29 -11.19 1.44
CA THR A 76 -12.21 -10.60 2.80
C THR A 76 -13.56 -10.10 3.29
N TRP A 77 -14.37 -9.54 2.40
CA TRP A 77 -15.71 -9.00 2.65
C TRP A 77 -16.83 -10.05 2.74
N LEU A 78 -16.58 -11.32 2.45
CA LEU A 78 -17.57 -12.39 2.65
C LEU A 78 -17.32 -13.05 4.01
N GLU A 79 -18.09 -12.68 5.04
CA GLU A 79 -17.87 -13.19 6.40
C GLU A 79 -18.67 -14.44 6.72
N ARG A 80 -19.88 -14.55 6.15
CA ARG A 80 -20.77 -15.69 6.36
C ARG A 80 -20.96 -16.50 5.09
N CYS A 81 -21.17 -17.79 5.26
CA CYS A 81 -21.45 -18.69 4.16
C CYS A 81 -22.81 -18.35 3.54
N PRO A 82 -22.91 -18.05 2.23
CA PRO A 82 -24.19 -17.77 1.59
C PRO A 82 -25.17 -18.94 1.66
N ALA A 83 -24.65 -20.18 1.69
CA ALA A 83 -25.45 -21.40 1.78
C ALA A 83 -26.02 -21.65 3.19
N HIS A 84 -25.21 -21.48 4.23
CA HIS A 84 -25.53 -21.93 5.59
C HIS A 84 -25.74 -20.80 6.61
N GLY A 85 -25.38 -19.56 6.28
CA GLY A 85 -25.44 -18.41 7.20
C GLY A 85 -24.42 -18.44 8.36
N THR A 86 -23.61 -19.49 8.44
CA THR A 86 -22.57 -19.67 9.46
C THR A 86 -21.33 -18.84 9.16
N LEU A 87 -20.55 -18.52 10.19
CA LEU A 87 -19.30 -17.77 10.05
C LEU A 87 -18.27 -18.60 9.25
N LEU A 88 -17.59 -17.95 8.31
CA LEU A 88 -16.45 -18.53 7.60
C LEU A 88 -15.20 -18.43 8.50
N LEU A 89 -14.62 -19.58 8.84
CA LEU A 89 -13.51 -19.67 9.79
C LEU A 89 -12.18 -19.85 9.07
N ASP A 90 -11.09 -19.28 9.63
CA ASP A 90 -9.72 -19.48 9.14
C ASP A 90 -9.08 -20.80 9.62
N ARG A 91 -9.79 -21.51 10.50
CA ARG A 91 -9.38 -22.78 11.13
C ARG A 91 -10.51 -23.80 11.06
N CYS A 92 -10.13 -25.07 11.05
CA CYS A 92 -11.06 -26.18 11.12
C CYS A 92 -11.65 -26.30 12.53
N GLU A 93 -12.98 -26.39 12.62
CA GLU A 93 -13.70 -26.54 13.88
C GLU A 93 -13.39 -27.89 14.58
N GLU A 94 -13.14 -28.94 13.80
CA GLU A 94 -12.88 -30.29 14.32
C GLU A 94 -11.49 -30.42 14.98
N CYS A 95 -10.44 -29.82 14.39
CA CYS A 95 -9.06 -30.03 14.85
C CYS A 95 -8.33 -28.74 15.28
N GLY A 96 -8.94 -27.56 15.14
CA GLY A 96 -8.37 -26.24 15.48
C GLY A 96 -7.21 -25.78 14.58
N GLN A 97 -6.75 -26.62 13.65
CA GLN A 97 -5.66 -26.28 12.73
C GLN A 97 -6.15 -25.39 11.60
N ARG A 98 -5.26 -24.55 11.04
CA ARG A 98 -5.53 -23.79 9.81
C ARG A 98 -5.87 -24.73 8.66
N TRP A 99 -6.71 -24.29 7.73
CA TRP A 99 -7.02 -25.06 6.52
C TRP A 99 -5.73 -25.47 5.78
N PRO A 100 -5.59 -26.75 5.39
CA PRO A 100 -4.36 -27.21 4.77
C PRO A 100 -4.21 -26.60 3.37
N ARG A 101 -2.95 -26.47 2.94
CA ARG A 101 -2.66 -26.28 1.52
C ARG A 101 -3.10 -27.52 0.75
N SER A 102 -3.44 -27.36 -0.52
CA SER A 102 -3.73 -28.47 -1.43
C SER A 102 -2.66 -29.57 -1.39
N SER A 103 -1.39 -29.16 -1.33
CA SER A 103 -0.22 -30.06 -1.22
C SER A 103 -0.13 -30.89 0.06
N ALA A 104 -0.82 -30.48 1.13
CA ALA A 104 -0.80 -31.12 2.45
C ALA A 104 -2.12 -31.82 2.79
N LEU A 105 -3.05 -31.93 1.83
CA LEU A 105 -4.35 -32.57 2.05
C LEU A 105 -4.22 -34.06 2.41
N SER A 106 -3.35 -34.78 1.70
CA SER A 106 -3.11 -36.21 1.94
C SER A 106 -2.49 -36.53 3.30
N ASP A 107 -1.85 -35.54 3.91
CA ASP A 107 -1.13 -35.70 5.18
C ASP A 107 -2.05 -35.47 6.39
N ARG A 108 -3.32 -35.13 6.16
CA ARG A 108 -4.31 -34.87 7.21
C ARG A 108 -5.46 -35.88 7.13
N SER A 109 -5.67 -36.62 8.21
CA SER A 109 -6.81 -37.53 8.37
C SER A 109 -8.05 -36.88 9.00
N CYS A 110 -8.01 -35.58 9.32
CA CYS A 110 -9.15 -34.89 9.95
C CYS A 110 -10.38 -34.92 9.03
N PRO A 111 -11.57 -35.38 9.51
CA PRO A 111 -12.79 -35.41 8.70
C PRO A 111 -13.24 -34.03 8.20
N GLY A 112 -12.99 -32.98 9.00
CA GLY A 112 -13.36 -31.62 8.64
C GLY A 112 -12.47 -31.01 7.55
N CYS A 113 -11.15 -31.13 7.63
CA CYS A 113 -10.22 -30.39 6.75
C CYS A 113 -9.29 -31.24 5.88
N GLY A 114 -9.19 -32.54 6.14
CA GLY A 114 -8.27 -33.46 5.46
C GLY A 114 -8.99 -34.47 4.57
N VAL A 115 -8.38 -35.63 4.38
CA VAL A 115 -8.95 -36.79 3.69
C VAL A 115 -9.38 -37.78 4.77
N PRO A 116 -10.68 -37.82 5.16
CA PRO A 116 -11.17 -38.79 6.13
C PRO A 116 -11.07 -40.24 5.64
N ASP A 117 -11.22 -41.16 6.59
CA ASP A 117 -11.52 -42.55 6.27
C ASP A 117 -12.92 -42.68 5.67
N TRP A 118 -13.14 -43.74 4.88
CA TRP A 118 -14.39 -43.94 4.16
C TRP A 118 -15.62 -44.04 5.09
N ASP A 119 -15.44 -44.54 6.31
CA ASP A 119 -16.51 -44.68 7.30
C ASP A 119 -17.00 -43.33 7.86
N ASP A 120 -16.18 -42.27 7.76
CA ASP A 120 -16.52 -40.92 8.22
C ASP A 120 -17.19 -40.08 7.11
N VAL A 121 -17.32 -40.62 5.90
CA VAL A 121 -17.87 -39.93 4.74
C VAL A 121 -19.39 -39.88 4.85
N ARG A 122 -19.94 -38.65 4.85
CA ARG A 122 -21.37 -38.38 4.97
C ARG A 122 -21.96 -37.84 3.67
N ASP A 123 -22.87 -38.60 3.06
CA ASP A 123 -23.53 -38.22 1.81
C ASP A 123 -24.52 -37.05 1.96
N ASP A 124 -25.04 -36.83 3.17
CA ASP A 124 -26.08 -35.82 3.46
C ASP A 124 -25.54 -34.40 3.71
N ALA A 125 -24.22 -34.22 3.69
CA ALA A 125 -23.58 -32.95 4.04
C ALA A 125 -23.34 -32.00 2.85
N GLN A 126 -23.72 -32.39 1.62
CA GLN A 126 -23.60 -31.53 0.44
C GLN A 126 -24.60 -30.36 0.48
N PRO A 127 -24.22 -29.17 -0.02
CA PRO A 127 -25.16 -28.07 -0.16
C PRO A 127 -26.34 -28.43 -1.07
N THR A 128 -27.57 -28.10 -0.65
CA THR A 128 -28.78 -28.29 -1.46
C THR A 128 -28.81 -27.36 -2.68
N PRO A 129 -29.65 -27.64 -3.70
CA PRO A 129 -29.81 -26.74 -4.84
C PRO A 129 -30.17 -25.30 -4.45
N GLU A 130 -31.00 -25.10 -3.44
CA GLU A 130 -31.37 -23.76 -2.93
C GLU A 130 -30.16 -23.06 -2.28
N GLN A 131 -29.35 -23.80 -1.54
CA GLN A 131 -28.12 -23.30 -0.93
C GLN A 131 -27.07 -22.93 -1.98
N LEU A 132 -26.92 -23.76 -3.02
CA LEU A 132 -26.05 -23.48 -4.17
C LEU A 132 -26.55 -22.25 -4.95
N ALA A 133 -27.86 -22.06 -5.09
CA ALA A 133 -28.42 -20.87 -5.73
C ALA A 133 -28.05 -19.58 -4.97
N ARG A 134 -27.93 -19.62 -3.65
CA ARG A 134 -27.47 -18.48 -2.84
C ARG A 134 -25.98 -18.18 -3.06
N ILE A 135 -25.14 -19.20 -3.18
CA ILE A 135 -23.73 -19.02 -3.58
C ILE A 135 -23.64 -18.46 -5.00
N ALA A 136 -24.47 -18.97 -5.91
CA ALA A 136 -24.54 -18.50 -7.30
C ALA A 136 -24.89 -17.01 -7.38
N ARG A 137 -25.79 -16.51 -6.51
CA ARG A 137 -26.11 -15.07 -6.45
C ARG A 137 -24.91 -14.20 -6.11
N VAL A 138 -24.08 -14.63 -5.16
CA VAL A 138 -22.83 -13.92 -4.83
C VAL A 138 -21.84 -13.99 -6.01
N GLN A 139 -21.73 -15.14 -6.68
CA GLN A 139 -20.92 -15.27 -7.89
C GLN A 139 -21.39 -14.31 -8.98
N CYS A 140 -22.71 -14.25 -9.24
CA CYS A 140 -23.30 -13.33 -10.20
C CYS A 140 -22.98 -11.87 -9.87
N PHE A 141 -23.05 -11.48 -8.59
CA PHE A 141 -22.66 -10.14 -8.16
C PHE A 141 -21.19 -9.83 -8.45
N VAL A 142 -20.30 -10.78 -8.16
CA VAL A 142 -18.85 -10.66 -8.39
C VAL A 142 -18.49 -10.61 -9.89
N ASP A 143 -19.26 -11.29 -10.72
CA ASP A 143 -19.04 -11.38 -12.17
C ASP A 143 -19.93 -10.43 -12.97
N ASP A 144 -20.71 -9.56 -12.31
CA ASP A 144 -21.57 -8.61 -13.00
C ASP A 144 -20.71 -7.54 -13.69
N THR A 145 -20.62 -7.65 -15.01
CA THR A 145 -19.95 -6.71 -15.90
C THR A 145 -20.93 -5.80 -16.65
N SER A 146 -22.20 -5.72 -16.22
CA SER A 146 -23.25 -4.91 -16.88
C SER A 146 -22.87 -3.43 -17.03
N SER A 147 -22.00 -2.95 -16.15
CA SER A 147 -21.46 -1.58 -16.14
C SER A 147 -20.34 -1.34 -17.16
N GLY A 148 -19.79 -2.41 -17.78
CA GLY A 148 -18.64 -2.35 -18.67
C GLY A 148 -17.34 -1.95 -17.99
N PHE A 149 -17.27 -2.05 -16.67
CA PHE A 149 -16.04 -1.86 -15.90
C PHE A 149 -15.26 -3.17 -15.83
N ASP A 150 -14.08 -3.18 -16.44
CA ASP A 150 -13.03 -4.11 -16.02
C ASP A 150 -12.29 -3.46 -14.85
N PHE A 151 -12.14 -4.19 -13.74
CA PHE A 151 -11.38 -3.74 -12.55
C PHE A 151 -9.86 -3.57 -12.83
N TRP A 152 -9.45 -3.59 -14.11
CA TRP A 152 -8.10 -3.33 -14.62
C TRP A 152 -8.21 -2.74 -16.05
N PRO A 153 -7.55 -1.61 -16.41
CA PRO A 153 -6.18 -1.25 -16.04
C PRO A 153 -6.07 0.00 -15.15
N GLY A 154 -4.89 0.16 -14.53
CA GLY A 154 -4.54 1.31 -13.69
C GLY A 154 -4.76 2.67 -14.36
N PRO A 155 -4.71 3.77 -13.59
CA PRO A 155 -4.91 5.11 -14.13
C PRO A 155 -4.03 5.37 -15.36
N PRO A 156 -4.52 6.03 -16.43
CA PRO A 156 -3.71 6.36 -17.59
C PRO A 156 -3.00 7.71 -17.37
N TYR A 157 -2.83 8.08 -16.09
CA TYR A 157 -2.24 9.35 -15.72
C TYR A 157 -0.74 9.28 -15.98
N LEU A 158 -0.25 10.28 -16.68
CA LEU A 158 1.15 10.62 -16.74
C LEU A 158 1.31 11.92 -15.95
N SER A 159 2.33 11.98 -15.12
CA SER A 159 2.80 13.27 -14.62
C SER A 159 3.13 14.17 -15.84
N ASP A 160 2.55 15.38 -15.87
CA ASP A 160 2.81 16.42 -16.91
C ASP A 160 4.31 16.78 -16.97
N LEU A 161 5.03 16.52 -15.89
CA LEU A 161 6.48 16.51 -15.83
C LEU A 161 6.97 15.09 -16.13
N CYS A 162 7.89 14.89 -17.07
CA CYS A 162 8.55 13.62 -17.36
C CYS A 162 9.43 13.10 -16.19
N TYR A 163 8.86 12.99 -15.00
CA TYR A 163 9.38 12.30 -13.83
C TYR A 163 9.53 10.80 -14.12
N ALA A 164 8.60 10.25 -14.92
CA ALA A 164 8.50 8.84 -15.31
C ALA A 164 9.75 8.25 -15.99
N TYR A 165 10.70 9.07 -16.45
CA TYR A 165 11.83 8.59 -17.24
C TYR A 165 13.18 8.58 -16.52
N LEU A 166 13.31 9.36 -15.45
CA LEU A 166 14.52 9.48 -14.62
C LEU A 166 14.37 8.73 -13.30
N TRP A 167 13.14 8.75 -12.79
CA TRP A 167 12.69 7.91 -11.70
C TRP A 167 11.71 6.95 -12.34
N ASP A 168 12.23 5.80 -12.79
CA ASP A 168 11.44 4.62 -13.17
C ASP A 168 10.77 4.11 -11.88
N SER A 169 9.90 4.95 -11.32
CA SER A 169 9.26 4.76 -10.04
C SER A 169 8.30 3.60 -10.26
N LEU A 170 8.53 2.53 -9.49
CA LEU A 170 7.45 1.61 -9.21
C LEU A 170 6.39 2.48 -8.53
N LEU A 171 5.32 2.80 -9.26
CA LEU A 171 4.12 3.44 -8.73
C LEU A 171 3.58 2.51 -7.62
N ARG A 172 4.13 2.62 -6.41
CA ARG A 172 3.75 1.74 -5.30
C ARG A 172 2.38 2.13 -4.75
N TYR A 173 2.03 3.42 -4.85
CA TYR A 173 0.70 3.96 -4.53
C TYR A 173 0.35 5.04 -5.54
N THR A 174 -0.61 4.75 -6.40
CA THR A 174 -1.38 5.78 -7.08
C THR A 174 -2.66 5.94 -6.29
N TRP A 175 -3.01 7.14 -5.83
CA TRP A 175 -4.43 7.49 -5.89
C TRP A 175 -4.70 7.75 -7.37
N PRO A 176 -5.75 7.22 -8.00
CA PRO A 176 -6.58 6.12 -7.53
C PRO A 176 -5.83 4.76 -7.54
N GLU A 177 -6.00 3.99 -6.48
CA GLU A 177 -5.68 2.56 -6.41
C GLU A 177 -6.92 1.82 -6.90
N CYS A 178 -6.78 1.02 -7.95
CA CYS A 178 -7.91 0.30 -8.52
C CYS A 178 -8.44 -0.72 -7.51
N VAL A 179 -9.74 -0.68 -7.29
CA VAL A 179 -10.45 -1.69 -6.51
C VAL A 179 -10.26 -3.06 -7.16
N THR A 180 -10.09 -4.12 -6.36
CA THR A 180 -9.98 -5.51 -6.84
C THR A 180 -10.95 -6.40 -6.07
N LYS A 181 -11.29 -7.58 -6.60
CA LYS A 181 -12.23 -8.50 -5.93
C LYS A 181 -11.82 -8.90 -4.51
N ASP A 182 -10.53 -8.82 -4.18
CA ASP A 182 -9.98 -9.28 -2.89
C ASP A 182 -10.05 -8.23 -1.77
N ILE A 183 -10.28 -6.95 -2.08
CA ILE A 183 -10.29 -5.89 -1.06
C ILE A 183 -11.68 -5.71 -0.45
N ALA A 184 -11.72 -5.40 0.85
CA ALA A 184 -12.96 -5.24 1.62
C ALA A 184 -13.93 -4.21 1.02
N ALA A 185 -13.39 -3.23 0.28
CA ALA A 185 -14.14 -2.20 -0.41
C ALA A 185 -14.97 -2.66 -1.60
N PHE A 186 -14.58 -3.79 -2.21
CA PHE A 186 -15.12 -4.24 -3.48
C PHE A 186 -16.66 -4.23 -3.53
N PRO A 187 -17.39 -4.75 -2.54
CA PRO A 187 -18.85 -4.80 -2.62
C PRO A 187 -19.51 -3.42 -2.74
N ALA A 188 -19.02 -2.41 -2.01
CA ALA A 188 -19.60 -1.07 -2.06
C ALA A 188 -19.40 -0.43 -3.45
N PHE A 189 -18.21 -0.61 -4.02
CA PHE A 189 -17.91 -0.11 -5.36
C PHE A 189 -18.68 -0.85 -6.45
N GLN A 190 -18.75 -2.19 -6.36
CA GLN A 190 -19.50 -3.02 -7.31
C GLN A 190 -21.00 -2.69 -7.27
N LEU A 191 -21.57 -2.50 -6.07
CA LEU A 191 -22.96 -2.10 -5.91
C LEU A 191 -23.23 -0.70 -6.48
N ALA A 192 -22.26 0.22 -6.41
CA ALA A 192 -22.42 1.57 -6.93
C ALA A 192 -22.40 1.67 -8.47
N ILE A 193 -21.97 0.61 -9.16
CA ILE A 193 -21.89 0.57 -10.63
C ILE A 193 -22.83 -0.46 -11.27
N THR A 194 -23.30 -1.46 -10.52
CA THR A 194 -24.19 -2.51 -11.04
C THR A 194 -25.65 -2.16 -10.81
N SER A 195 -26.51 -2.65 -11.70
CA SER A 195 -27.96 -2.54 -11.55
C SER A 195 -28.55 -3.94 -11.41
N GLY A 196 -29.26 -4.21 -10.31
CA GLY A 196 -29.92 -5.51 -10.10
C GLY A 196 -29.61 -6.18 -8.76
N HIS A 197 -28.70 -5.61 -7.99
CA HIS A 197 -28.39 -6.05 -6.63
C HIS A 197 -28.81 -4.99 -5.62
N SER A 198 -29.21 -5.43 -4.42
CA SER A 198 -29.47 -4.53 -3.29
C SER A 198 -28.52 -4.86 -2.14
N GLN A 199 -28.10 -3.84 -1.38
CA GLN A 199 -27.26 -4.03 -0.21
C GLN A 199 -27.91 -5.01 0.78
N ALA A 200 -29.19 -4.83 1.10
CA ALA A 200 -29.93 -5.67 2.03
C ALA A 200 -29.94 -7.15 1.60
N GLU A 201 -30.13 -7.44 0.30
CA GLU A 201 -30.03 -8.81 -0.20
C GLU A 201 -28.63 -9.40 0.03
N LEU A 202 -27.58 -8.67 -0.35
CA LEU A 202 -26.19 -9.13 -0.26
C LEU A 202 -25.77 -9.35 1.20
N GLU A 203 -26.22 -8.51 2.13
CA GLU A 203 -26.03 -8.70 3.57
C GLU A 203 -26.66 -10.01 4.06
N THR A 204 -27.86 -10.38 3.56
CA THR A 204 -28.47 -11.69 3.90
C THR A 204 -27.67 -12.88 3.36
N LEU A 205 -26.81 -12.65 2.36
CA LEU A 205 -25.90 -13.64 1.79
C LEU A 205 -24.52 -13.65 2.47
N GLY A 206 -24.31 -12.82 3.50
CA GLY A 206 -23.07 -12.76 4.28
C GLY A 206 -22.01 -11.81 3.74
N VAL A 207 -22.36 -10.95 2.78
CA VAL A 207 -21.50 -9.88 2.26
C VAL A 207 -21.50 -8.71 3.25
N VAL A 208 -20.31 -8.20 3.57
CA VAL A 208 -20.11 -7.04 4.44
C VAL A 208 -19.71 -5.84 3.60
N PHE A 209 -20.28 -4.69 3.94
CA PHE A 209 -20.00 -3.40 3.30
C PHE A 209 -19.22 -2.50 4.26
N PRO A 210 -18.25 -1.71 3.76
CA PRO A 210 -17.69 -0.60 4.52
C PRO A 210 -18.75 0.43 4.91
N ASP A 211 -18.54 1.12 6.02
CA ASP A 211 -19.46 2.14 6.55
C ASP A 211 -19.52 3.44 5.71
N TYR A 212 -18.59 3.61 4.77
CA TYR A 212 -18.46 4.83 3.99
C TYR A 212 -19.24 4.76 2.67
N PRO A 213 -20.09 5.76 2.35
CA PRO A 213 -20.85 5.76 1.11
C PRO A 213 -19.95 6.06 -0.09
N VAL A 214 -20.04 5.22 -1.12
CA VAL A 214 -19.36 5.48 -2.41
C VAL A 214 -20.05 6.63 -3.13
N VAL A 215 -19.29 7.65 -3.51
CA VAL A 215 -19.79 8.83 -4.20
C VAL A 215 -19.33 8.82 -5.65
N ARG A 216 -20.28 9.01 -6.57
CA ARG A 216 -19.99 9.24 -8.00
C ARG A 216 -19.68 10.71 -8.25
N MET A 217 -18.50 10.98 -8.80
CA MET A 217 -18.02 12.31 -9.18
C MET A 217 -17.73 12.35 -10.67
N THR A 218 -17.92 13.53 -11.28
CA THR A 218 -17.56 13.75 -12.68
C THR A 218 -16.70 14.99 -12.80
N SER A 219 -15.64 14.92 -13.63
CA SER A 219 -14.76 16.04 -13.91
C SER A 219 -14.52 16.18 -15.40
N PRO A 220 -14.80 17.35 -16.00
CA PRO A 220 -14.46 17.64 -17.39
C PRO A 220 -12.99 17.41 -17.72
N LEU A 221 -12.76 16.94 -18.94
CA LEU A 221 -11.45 16.79 -19.56
C LEU A 221 -11.29 17.81 -20.67
N ARG A 222 -10.12 18.43 -20.72
CA ARG A 222 -9.72 19.29 -21.82
C ARG A 222 -8.71 18.58 -22.70
N ARG A 223 -9.06 18.33 -23.96
CA ARG A 223 -8.12 17.80 -24.95
C ARG A 223 -6.92 18.73 -25.11
N LEU A 224 -5.73 18.16 -25.14
CA LEU A 224 -4.49 18.85 -25.43
C LEU A 224 -4.03 18.49 -26.83
N ASN A 225 -3.84 19.51 -27.68
CA ASN A 225 -3.21 19.37 -28.98
C ASN A 225 -1.68 19.45 -28.85
N LEU A 226 -1.11 18.65 -27.94
CA LEU A 226 0.32 18.62 -27.66
C LEU A 226 0.76 17.17 -27.61
N ARG A 227 1.78 16.81 -28.40
CA ARG A 227 2.54 15.59 -28.15
C ARG A 227 3.55 15.91 -27.05
N PRO A 228 3.60 15.15 -25.94
CA PRO A 228 4.66 15.31 -24.97
C PRO A 228 6.02 15.15 -25.67
N PRO A 229 7.03 15.94 -25.31
CA PRO A 229 8.36 15.81 -25.90
C PRO A 229 8.89 14.39 -25.68
N SER A 230 9.65 13.88 -26.65
CA SER A 230 10.32 12.58 -26.47
C SER A 230 11.24 12.58 -25.25
N LYS A 231 11.46 11.39 -24.65
CA LYS A 231 12.40 11.19 -23.52
C LYS A 231 13.73 11.92 -23.76
N ALA A 232 14.31 11.77 -24.95
CA ALA A 232 15.57 12.41 -25.36
C ALA A 232 15.49 13.95 -25.37
N THR A 233 14.47 14.52 -26.00
CA THR A 233 14.24 15.98 -26.03
C THR A 233 14.07 16.55 -24.63
N TRP A 234 13.49 15.78 -23.71
CA TRP A 234 13.30 16.19 -22.33
C TRP A 234 14.61 16.17 -21.52
N TYR A 235 15.43 15.11 -21.66
CA TYR A 235 16.78 15.07 -21.06
C TYR A 235 17.67 16.24 -21.52
N ASP A 236 17.57 16.62 -22.78
CA ASP A 236 18.35 17.75 -23.31
C ASP A 236 17.91 19.10 -22.72
N ARG A 237 16.62 19.27 -22.40
CA ARG A 237 16.11 20.44 -21.67
C ARG A 237 16.60 20.44 -20.22
N LEU A 238 16.53 19.30 -19.53
CA LEU A 238 17.02 19.18 -18.15
C LEU A 238 18.49 19.59 -17.98
N LYS A 239 19.34 19.18 -18.92
CA LYS A 239 20.77 19.52 -18.89
C LYS A 239 21.03 21.02 -19.04
N ARG A 240 20.11 21.77 -19.64
CA ARG A 240 20.27 23.19 -19.97
C ARG A 240 19.63 24.12 -18.92
N ASP A 241 18.51 23.74 -18.32
CA ASP A 241 17.62 24.69 -17.65
C ASP A 241 17.77 24.76 -16.10
N GLY A 242 18.67 23.98 -15.47
CA GLY A 242 18.89 24.04 -14.00
C GLY A 242 17.79 23.35 -13.17
N PRO A 243 17.60 23.64 -11.85
CA PRO A 243 16.58 22.99 -11.02
C PRO A 243 15.20 23.06 -11.68
N ILE A 244 14.51 21.92 -11.70
CA ILE A 244 13.49 21.61 -12.71
C ILE A 244 12.33 22.60 -12.71
N ARG A 245 11.95 23.19 -11.57
CA ARG A 245 10.92 24.24 -11.43
C ARG A 245 10.76 24.64 -9.96
N ARG A 246 10.32 25.89 -9.71
CA ARG A 246 9.67 26.22 -8.44
C ARG A 246 8.27 25.58 -8.39
N PRO A 247 7.78 25.12 -7.22
CA PRO A 247 6.39 24.72 -7.10
C PRO A 247 5.48 25.85 -7.55
N SER A 248 4.36 25.53 -8.21
CA SER A 248 3.37 26.56 -8.52
C SER A 248 2.79 27.13 -7.21
N PRO A 249 2.34 28.41 -7.16
CA PRO A 249 1.72 28.97 -5.95
C PRO A 249 0.54 28.14 -5.42
N LYS A 250 -0.13 27.41 -6.32
CA LYS A 250 -1.19 26.48 -5.98
C LYS A 250 -0.66 25.19 -5.35
N ALA A 251 0.34 24.55 -5.96
CA ALA A 251 0.99 23.36 -5.41
C ALA A 251 1.60 23.64 -4.03
N GLN A 252 2.22 24.82 -3.87
CA GLN A 252 2.76 25.27 -2.59
C GLN A 252 1.69 25.34 -1.50
N ARG A 253 0.54 25.98 -1.75
CA ARG A 253 -0.56 26.04 -0.78
C ARG A 253 -1.06 24.66 -0.37
N ILE A 254 -1.11 23.71 -1.30
CA ILE A 254 -1.54 22.33 -1.01
C ILE A 254 -0.50 21.59 -0.17
N ILE A 255 0.80 21.79 -0.44
CA ILE A 255 1.89 21.24 0.38
C ILE A 255 1.78 21.79 1.81
N GLU A 256 1.64 23.11 1.97
CA GLU A 256 1.51 23.78 3.26
C GLU A 256 0.28 23.26 4.04
N GLN A 257 -0.88 23.15 3.37
CA GLN A 257 -2.09 22.62 3.98
C GLN A 257 -1.90 21.16 4.43
N SER A 258 -1.42 20.31 3.53
CA SER A 258 -1.20 18.87 3.82
C SER A 258 -0.22 18.69 4.98
N PHE A 259 0.83 19.52 5.02
CA PHE A 259 1.80 19.49 6.10
C PHE A 259 1.19 19.91 7.44
N ASN A 260 0.37 20.96 7.47
CA ASN A 260 -0.34 21.37 8.68
C ASN A 260 -1.29 20.28 9.18
N ASP A 261 -2.00 19.59 8.28
CA ASP A 261 -2.88 18.48 8.64
C ASP A 261 -2.09 17.30 9.23
N ILE A 262 -0.92 16.99 8.66
CA ILE A 262 0.02 16.00 9.20
C ILE A 262 0.49 16.39 10.60
N LEU A 263 0.88 17.65 10.82
CA LEU A 263 1.33 18.13 12.13
C LEU A 263 0.21 18.07 13.16
N ALA A 264 -1.00 18.49 12.80
CA ALA A 264 -2.18 18.41 13.68
C ALA A 264 -2.51 16.96 14.04
N TRP A 265 -2.40 16.04 13.07
CA TRP A 265 -2.55 14.61 13.33
C TRP A 265 -1.46 14.08 14.27
N CYS A 266 -0.18 14.38 14.01
CA CYS A 266 0.91 13.98 14.90
C CYS A 266 0.70 14.51 16.33
N HIS A 267 0.27 15.77 16.46
CA HIS A 267 0.03 16.39 17.76
C HIS A 267 -1.14 15.78 18.54
N SER A 268 -2.16 15.25 17.85
CA SER A 268 -3.27 14.56 18.51
C SER A 268 -2.94 13.11 18.90
N HIS A 269 -1.83 12.55 18.39
CA HIS A 269 -1.49 11.12 18.55
C HIS A 269 -0.15 10.87 19.27
N HIS A 270 0.65 11.90 19.52
CA HIS A 270 1.88 11.83 20.34
C HIS A 270 1.60 12.09 21.84
N GLU A 271 2.57 11.73 22.69
CA GLU A 271 2.57 12.08 24.13
C GLU A 271 2.69 13.61 24.33
N ALA A 272 2.10 14.12 25.41
CA ALA A 272 1.91 15.56 25.64
C ALA A 272 3.20 16.41 25.64
N ASP A 273 4.36 15.81 25.94
CA ASP A 273 5.66 16.49 26.01
C ASP A 273 6.55 16.25 24.77
N HIS A 274 6.05 15.55 23.74
CA HIS A 274 6.84 15.26 22.55
C HIS A 274 6.93 16.48 21.61
N GLN A 275 8.14 16.97 21.35
CA GLN A 275 8.40 17.95 20.30
C GLN A 275 8.79 17.25 18.98
N LEU A 276 8.01 17.49 17.93
CA LEU A 276 8.34 17.03 16.57
C LEU A 276 9.62 17.72 16.09
N LYS A 277 10.54 16.92 15.56
CA LYS A 277 11.80 17.41 14.98
C LYS A 277 11.96 16.97 13.54
N LEU A 278 12.40 17.91 12.73
CA LEU A 278 12.85 17.67 11.36
C LEU A 278 14.36 17.40 11.39
N GLY A 279 14.77 16.29 10.78
CA GLY A 279 16.19 15.90 10.73
C GLY A 279 16.56 15.15 9.45
N ASP A 280 17.84 15.27 9.07
CA ASP A 280 18.41 14.50 7.97
C ASP A 280 18.77 13.09 8.46
N PHE A 281 18.12 12.07 7.89
CA PHE A 281 18.32 10.67 8.26
C PHE A 281 19.21 9.88 7.29
N ARG A 282 19.92 10.53 6.36
CA ARG A 282 20.71 9.84 5.31
C ARG A 282 21.78 8.91 5.89
N TYR A 283 22.57 9.42 6.83
CA TYR A 283 23.70 8.69 7.42
C TYR A 283 23.32 7.77 8.58
N PHE A 284 22.02 7.59 8.87
CA PHE A 284 21.58 6.70 9.92
C PHE A 284 21.61 5.25 9.42
N GLY A 285 22.71 4.58 9.71
CA GLY A 285 22.82 3.13 9.56
C GLY A 285 21.96 2.39 10.57
N PHE A 286 21.26 1.36 10.12
CA PHE A 286 20.42 0.52 10.99
C PHE A 286 21.20 -0.07 12.18
N GLU A 287 22.46 -0.45 11.95
CA GLU A 287 23.36 -0.96 12.99
C GLU A 287 23.62 0.08 14.08
N GLY A 288 23.72 1.36 13.74
CA GLY A 288 23.87 2.45 14.71
C GLY A 288 22.66 2.61 15.63
N LEU A 289 21.44 2.48 15.08
CA LEU A 289 20.20 2.57 15.87
C LEU A 289 20.07 1.43 16.89
N VAL A 290 20.44 0.22 16.51
CA VAL A 290 20.42 -0.96 17.39
C VAL A 290 21.51 -0.87 18.46
N ASN A 291 22.74 -0.54 18.06
CA ASN A 291 23.89 -0.58 18.95
C ASN A 291 23.86 0.51 20.04
N ASP A 292 23.26 1.67 19.76
CA ASP A 292 23.21 2.78 20.72
C ASP A 292 21.98 2.73 21.65
N GLY A 293 21.14 1.69 21.54
CA GLY A 293 19.92 1.53 22.37
C GLY A 293 18.90 2.66 22.19
N ARG A 294 18.91 3.28 21.01
CA ARG A 294 18.38 4.62 20.74
C ARG A 294 17.42 4.53 19.56
N TYR A 295 16.13 4.74 19.80
CA TYR A 295 15.07 4.47 18.81
C TYR A 295 14.56 5.74 18.15
N LEU A 296 14.46 5.80 16.81
CA LEU A 296 13.89 6.96 16.12
C LEU A 296 12.40 7.09 16.44
N CYS A 297 11.94 8.31 16.77
CA CYS A 297 10.52 8.59 16.86
C CYS A 297 9.86 8.42 15.48
N PRO A 298 8.84 7.55 15.34
CA PRO A 298 8.21 7.27 14.04
C PRO A 298 7.51 8.51 13.45
N PHE A 299 7.00 9.41 14.31
CA PHE A 299 6.47 10.70 13.86
C PHE A 299 7.56 11.58 13.25
N CYS A 300 8.68 11.79 13.95
CA CYS A 300 9.78 12.63 13.44
C CYS A 300 10.38 12.06 12.14
N LEU A 301 10.56 10.74 12.06
CA LEU A 301 11.06 10.09 10.86
C LEU A 301 10.07 10.20 9.70
N GLY A 302 8.78 9.91 9.94
CA GLY A 302 7.73 10.02 8.91
C GLY A 302 7.58 11.44 8.37
N VAL A 303 7.54 12.44 9.25
CA VAL A 303 7.44 13.86 8.87
C VAL A 303 8.69 14.32 8.10
N SER A 304 9.89 13.96 8.55
CA SER A 304 11.13 14.36 7.88
C SER A 304 11.29 13.70 6.51
N ALA A 305 11.01 12.40 6.41
CA ALA A 305 11.05 11.68 5.15
C ALA A 305 9.99 12.20 4.17
N TRP A 306 8.82 12.61 4.66
CA TRP A 306 7.78 13.22 3.83
C TRP A 306 8.24 14.56 3.27
N TRP A 307 8.83 15.40 4.13
CA TRP A 307 9.35 16.69 3.72
C TRP A 307 10.42 16.54 2.64
N GLU A 308 11.37 15.61 2.83
CA GLU A 308 12.37 15.27 1.82
C GLU A 308 11.71 14.82 0.52
N ALA A 309 10.88 13.77 0.56
CA ALA A 309 10.25 13.24 -0.65
C ALA A 309 9.46 14.29 -1.45
N VAL A 310 8.74 15.18 -0.76
CA VAL A 310 7.93 16.23 -1.40
C VAL A 310 8.76 17.38 -1.95
N THR A 311 9.85 17.74 -1.29
CA THR A 311 10.69 18.89 -1.70
C THR A 311 11.73 18.51 -2.75
N GLN A 312 12.33 17.31 -2.64
CA GLN A 312 13.34 16.79 -3.56
C GLN A 312 12.86 16.81 -5.02
N LYS A 313 11.55 16.69 -5.25
CA LYS A 313 11.01 16.68 -6.61
C LYS A 313 11.16 18.00 -7.39
N TYR A 314 11.45 19.10 -6.69
CA TYR A 314 11.63 20.42 -7.28
C TYR A 314 13.12 20.75 -7.57
N PHE A 315 14.03 19.83 -7.26
CA PHE A 315 15.46 19.95 -7.53
C PHE A 315 15.86 19.30 -8.85
N SER A 316 17.09 19.57 -9.30
CA SER A 316 17.66 18.85 -10.44
C SER A 316 17.87 17.38 -10.05
N PRO A 317 17.62 16.39 -10.93
CA PRO A 317 17.75 14.97 -10.57
C PRO A 317 19.17 14.59 -10.15
N TRP A 318 20.17 15.35 -10.60
CA TRP A 318 21.58 15.21 -10.21
C TRP A 318 21.90 15.75 -8.81
N GLN A 319 20.96 16.48 -8.21
CA GLN A 319 21.04 17.09 -6.88
C GLN A 319 20.01 16.49 -5.91
N CYS A 320 19.13 15.62 -6.40
CA CYS A 320 18.09 15.01 -5.58
C CYS A 320 18.66 13.85 -4.76
N SER A 321 18.28 13.76 -3.48
CA SER A 321 18.52 12.54 -2.69
C SER A 321 17.56 11.43 -3.09
N THR A 322 18.09 10.23 -3.31
CA THR A 322 17.29 9.02 -3.55
C THR A 322 17.05 8.32 -2.21
N PRO A 323 15.99 7.48 -2.06
CA PRO A 323 15.82 6.68 -0.85
C PRO A 323 17.04 5.83 -0.53
N THR A 324 17.79 5.35 -1.53
CA THR A 324 18.98 4.49 -1.31
C THR A 324 20.10 5.19 -0.56
N GLU A 325 20.10 6.52 -0.48
CA GLU A 325 21.03 7.30 0.33
C GLU A 325 20.71 7.26 1.84
N TYR A 326 19.54 6.74 2.22
CA TYR A 326 19.09 6.64 3.60
C TYR A 326 19.26 5.22 4.11
N GLY A 327 20.07 5.01 5.15
CA GLY A 327 20.34 3.64 5.63
C GLY A 327 19.09 2.84 6.03
N TRP A 328 18.04 3.51 6.51
CA TRP A 328 16.79 2.88 6.96
C TRP A 328 15.88 2.40 5.82
N THR A 329 15.95 3.01 4.63
CA THR A 329 15.09 2.66 3.47
C THR A 329 15.44 1.29 2.89
N ASN A 330 16.69 0.84 3.05
CA ASN A 330 17.13 -0.49 2.65
C ASN A 330 16.35 -1.60 3.36
N VAL A 331 15.99 -1.39 4.63
CA VAL A 331 15.25 -2.37 5.45
C VAL A 331 13.79 -2.49 4.97
N VAL A 332 13.20 -1.36 4.57
CA VAL A 332 11.83 -1.30 4.05
C VAL A 332 11.74 -1.46 2.52
N GLN A 333 12.88 -1.71 1.85
CA GLN A 333 13.03 -1.85 0.40
C GLN A 333 12.50 -0.66 -0.41
N TRP A 334 12.76 0.56 0.07
CA TRP A 334 12.48 1.77 -0.68
C TRP A 334 13.65 2.04 -1.63
N SER A 335 13.42 1.85 -2.92
CA SER A 335 14.41 2.15 -3.96
C SER A 335 14.22 3.54 -4.58
N ILE A 336 12.98 4.04 -4.61
CA ILE A 336 12.57 5.30 -5.24
C ILE A 336 11.42 5.91 -4.42
N TRP A 337 11.37 7.24 -4.31
CA TRP A 337 10.25 7.96 -3.66
C TRP A 337 8.95 7.75 -4.45
N PRO A 338 7.80 7.53 -3.80
CA PRO A 338 6.51 7.47 -4.49
C PRO A 338 6.21 8.78 -5.25
N ASP A 339 5.58 8.68 -6.42
CA ASP A 339 5.20 9.86 -7.20
C ASP A 339 4.03 10.61 -6.54
N THR A 340 4.11 11.95 -6.52
CA THR A 340 3.05 12.84 -6.03
C THR A 340 2.83 13.93 -7.08
N PRO A 341 2.17 13.59 -8.21
CA PRO A 341 2.09 14.50 -9.35
C PRO A 341 1.18 15.68 -9.02
N ASP A 342 1.72 16.89 -9.15
CA ASP A 342 0.98 18.15 -8.96
C ASP A 342 0.31 18.63 -10.26
N ARG A 343 0.50 17.90 -11.36
CA ARG A 343 -0.10 18.12 -12.69
C ARG A 343 -0.31 16.79 -13.40
N LEU A 344 -1.50 16.61 -13.96
CA LEU A 344 -1.91 15.35 -14.56
C LEU A 344 -2.19 15.49 -16.04
N LEU A 345 -1.69 14.52 -16.80
CA LEU A 345 -2.08 14.26 -18.18
C LEU A 345 -2.68 12.87 -18.26
N MET A 346 -3.65 12.66 -19.14
CA MET A 346 -4.23 11.34 -19.39
C MET A 346 -4.05 10.98 -20.86
N GLU A 347 -3.64 9.76 -21.16
CA GLU A 347 -3.56 9.23 -22.53
C GLU A 347 -4.75 8.29 -22.81
N ASP A 348 -5.46 8.48 -23.92
CA ASP A 348 -6.66 7.70 -24.28
C ASP A 348 -6.38 6.42 -25.08
N GLY A 349 -5.11 5.98 -25.16
CA GLY A 349 -4.69 4.80 -25.92
C GLY A 349 -4.62 5.01 -27.43
N ASP A 350 -5.37 5.96 -27.97
CA ASP A 350 -5.29 6.44 -29.37
C ASP A 350 -4.24 7.54 -29.56
N GLY A 351 -3.46 7.83 -28.51
CA GLY A 351 -2.36 8.79 -28.49
C GLY A 351 -2.80 10.25 -28.34
N ALA A 352 -4.06 10.51 -27.98
CA ALA A 352 -4.50 11.84 -27.58
C ALA A 352 -4.35 12.04 -26.07
N TYR A 353 -3.99 13.28 -25.71
CA TYR A 353 -3.74 13.67 -24.34
C TYR A 353 -4.86 14.56 -23.81
N TRP A 354 -5.26 14.32 -22.58
CA TRP A 354 -6.34 15.01 -21.91
C TRP A 354 -5.85 15.58 -20.59
N ARG A 355 -6.38 16.75 -20.23
CA ARG A 355 -6.09 17.41 -18.95
C ARG A 355 -7.34 17.46 -18.08
N PRO A 356 -7.31 16.90 -16.85
CA PRO A 356 -8.37 17.08 -15.88
C PRO A 356 -8.58 18.55 -15.48
N THR A 357 -9.72 18.82 -14.84
CA THR A 357 -9.95 20.15 -14.27
C THR A 357 -8.94 20.49 -13.17
N PRO A 358 -8.66 21.79 -12.93
CA PRO A 358 -7.79 22.21 -11.84
C PRO A 358 -8.22 21.68 -10.46
N ARG A 359 -9.52 21.53 -10.21
CA ARG A 359 -10.07 21.01 -8.95
C ARG A 359 -9.79 19.52 -8.76
N PHE A 360 -9.84 18.76 -9.85
CA PHE A 360 -9.42 17.35 -9.83
C PHE A 360 -7.94 17.24 -9.48
N GLU A 361 -7.08 18.01 -10.17
CA GLU A 361 -5.63 18.02 -9.92
C GLU A 361 -5.32 18.41 -8.46
N GLU A 362 -6.05 19.37 -7.89
CA GLU A 362 -5.92 19.78 -6.47
C GLU A 362 -6.16 18.61 -5.52
N ARG A 363 -7.34 18.00 -5.63
CA ARG A 363 -7.75 16.90 -4.75
C ARG A 363 -6.82 15.70 -4.92
N TYR A 364 -6.45 15.38 -6.15
CA TYR A 364 -5.53 14.28 -6.43
C TYR A 364 -4.18 14.53 -5.76
N TYR A 365 -3.65 15.75 -5.91
CA TYR A 365 -2.34 16.09 -5.39
C TYR A 365 -2.32 16.08 -3.85
N GLU A 366 -3.30 16.74 -3.23
CA GLU A 366 -3.50 16.73 -1.77
C GLU A 366 -3.59 15.31 -1.21
N ARG A 367 -4.45 14.46 -1.78
CA ARG A 367 -4.58 13.06 -1.32
C ARG A 367 -3.30 12.26 -1.49
N SER A 368 -2.59 12.45 -2.59
CA SER A 368 -1.31 11.76 -2.84
C SER A 368 -0.25 12.15 -1.81
N LEU A 369 -0.19 13.43 -1.42
CA LEU A 369 0.70 13.90 -0.36
C LEU A 369 0.38 13.28 1.00
N LEU A 370 -0.90 13.24 1.38
CA LEU A 370 -1.31 12.68 2.66
C LEU A 370 -1.13 11.15 2.72
N LEU A 371 -1.38 10.45 1.61
CA LEU A 371 -1.10 9.00 1.47
C LEU A 371 0.40 8.70 1.56
N LEU A 372 1.25 9.53 0.95
CA LEU A 372 2.71 9.43 1.08
C LEU A 372 3.15 9.51 2.54
N PHE A 373 2.60 10.45 3.32
CA PHE A 373 2.91 10.53 4.75
C PHE A 373 2.46 9.29 5.50
N ALA A 374 1.22 8.84 5.26
CA ALA A 374 0.65 7.69 5.94
C ALA A 374 1.54 6.45 5.78
N GLU A 375 2.00 6.22 4.56
CA GLU A 375 2.90 5.15 4.19
C GLU A 375 4.31 5.27 4.82
N LEU A 376 4.90 6.48 4.79
CA LEU A 376 6.19 6.75 5.43
C LEU A 376 6.14 6.53 6.94
N TYR A 377 5.07 6.98 7.57
CA TYR A 377 4.82 6.79 8.98
C TYR A 377 4.64 5.30 9.33
N GLN A 378 3.83 4.55 8.57
CA GLN A 378 3.68 3.09 8.78
C GLN A 378 5.00 2.34 8.58
N SER A 379 5.80 2.74 7.59
CA SER A 379 7.15 2.21 7.38
C SER A 379 8.06 2.48 8.58
N ALA A 380 7.98 3.69 9.15
CA ALA A 380 8.74 4.07 10.35
C ALA A 380 8.29 3.27 11.60
N VAL A 381 6.98 3.06 11.77
CA VAL A 381 6.43 2.22 12.86
C VAL A 381 6.86 0.77 12.70
N HIS A 382 6.80 0.23 11.47
CA HIS A 382 7.30 -1.12 11.18
C HIS A 382 8.77 -1.25 11.54
N LEU A 383 9.60 -0.29 11.11
CA LEU A 383 11.02 -0.27 11.44
C LEU A 383 11.24 -0.26 12.96
N LEU A 384 10.51 0.57 13.71
CA LEU A 384 10.59 0.64 15.16
C LEU A 384 10.24 -0.70 15.82
N ASN A 385 9.09 -1.29 15.48
CA ASN A 385 8.64 -2.58 16.03
C ASN A 385 9.68 -3.69 15.77
N ARG A 386 10.33 -3.64 14.61
CA ARG A 386 11.38 -4.60 14.24
C ARG A 386 12.68 -4.37 15.02
N LEU A 387 13.08 -3.12 15.23
CA LEU A 387 14.22 -2.76 16.08
C LEU A 387 14.00 -3.19 17.53
N GLU A 388 12.77 -3.06 18.04
CA GLU A 388 12.42 -3.47 19.40
C GLU A 388 12.49 -4.97 19.59
N ALA A 389 11.96 -5.74 18.62
CA ALA A 389 11.95 -7.20 18.63
C ALA A 389 13.33 -7.85 18.43
N ALA A 390 14.34 -7.08 17.98
CA ALA A 390 15.65 -7.63 17.65
C ALA A 390 16.52 -8.01 18.87
N GLU A 391 16.23 -7.49 20.08
CA GLU A 391 16.84 -7.73 21.43
C GLU A 391 18.38 -7.92 21.61
N VAL A 392 19.21 -8.22 20.60
CA VAL A 392 20.64 -8.64 20.66
C VAL A 392 21.31 -8.31 19.29
N PRO A 393 22.65 -8.03 19.16
CA PRO A 393 23.16 -7.33 17.98
C PRO A 393 22.93 -8.09 16.67
N TYR A 394 22.49 -7.29 15.70
CA TYR A 394 22.29 -7.57 14.29
C TYR A 394 22.91 -8.89 13.78
N ARG A 395 22.08 -9.78 13.23
CA ARG A 395 22.53 -10.88 12.35
C ARG A 395 22.23 -10.52 10.90
N PRO A 396 23.21 -10.64 9.97
CA PRO A 396 22.97 -10.41 8.55
C PRO A 396 21.99 -11.46 8.00
N GLY A 397 21.05 -11.02 7.15
CA GLY A 397 20.11 -11.92 6.46
C GLY A 397 18.66 -11.75 6.89
N TRP A 398 18.13 -10.53 6.80
CA TRP A 398 16.70 -10.29 6.94
C TRP A 398 15.95 -11.10 5.86
N ASP A 399 15.32 -12.21 6.28
CA ASP A 399 14.40 -13.01 5.47
C ASP A 399 13.40 -12.06 4.79
N SER A 400 13.05 -12.32 3.53
CA SER A 400 12.11 -11.49 2.76
C SER A 400 10.74 -11.34 3.44
N LYS A 401 10.41 -12.24 4.38
CA LYS A 401 9.24 -12.12 5.26
C LYS A 401 9.29 -10.93 6.24
N ASN A 402 10.43 -10.25 6.38
CA ASN A 402 10.61 -9.10 7.27
C ASN A 402 10.55 -7.75 6.54
N PHE A 403 10.40 -7.75 5.21
CA PHE A 403 10.24 -6.53 4.45
C PHE A 403 8.93 -5.85 4.82
N TYR A 404 8.96 -4.52 4.85
CA TYR A 404 7.74 -3.75 4.99
C TYR A 404 6.82 -4.07 3.82
N THR A 405 5.60 -4.48 4.15
CA THR A 405 4.56 -4.66 3.14
C THR A 405 3.67 -3.42 3.16
N PRO A 406 3.60 -2.70 2.03
CA PRO A 406 2.61 -1.67 1.77
C PRO A 406 1.25 -1.83 2.43
N GLY A 407 0.83 -0.81 3.19
CA GLY A 407 -0.55 -0.70 3.64
C GLY A 407 -1.49 -0.47 2.45
N ARG A 408 -2.62 -1.19 2.40
CA ARG A 408 -3.69 -0.88 1.45
C ARG A 408 -4.61 0.16 2.09
N PHE A 409 -4.53 1.39 1.64
CA PHE A 409 -5.33 2.48 2.19
C PHE A 409 -6.71 2.51 1.54
N THR A 410 -7.77 2.43 2.33
CA THR A 410 -9.15 2.72 1.93
C THR A 410 -9.24 4.07 1.24
N ALA A 411 -8.54 5.10 1.73
CA ALA A 411 -8.47 6.41 1.06
C ALA A 411 -7.79 6.37 -0.32
N ALA A 412 -7.01 5.34 -0.63
CA ALA A 412 -6.41 5.18 -1.95
C ALA A 412 -7.39 4.54 -2.95
N GLN A 413 -8.49 3.92 -2.51
CA GLN A 413 -9.33 3.09 -3.37
C GLN A 413 -10.35 3.89 -4.17
N CYS A 414 -10.42 3.60 -5.46
CA CYS A 414 -11.30 4.28 -6.41
C CYS A 414 -11.60 3.39 -7.61
N LEU A 415 -12.77 3.61 -8.22
CA LEU A 415 -13.06 3.18 -9.58
C LEU A 415 -13.14 4.40 -10.48
N TRP A 416 -12.61 4.33 -11.68
CA TRP A 416 -12.63 5.46 -12.60
C TRP A 416 -12.84 5.00 -14.04
N ARG A 417 -13.40 5.89 -14.85
CA ARG A 417 -13.60 5.72 -16.28
C ARG A 417 -13.43 7.05 -17.00
N ILE A 418 -12.91 6.99 -18.22
CA ILE A 418 -12.91 8.12 -19.15
C ILE A 418 -14.06 7.95 -20.14
N THR A 419 -14.73 9.05 -20.42
CA THR A 419 -15.58 9.26 -21.60
C THR A 419 -14.92 10.31 -22.50
N GLU A 420 -15.46 10.58 -23.68
CA GLU A 420 -14.84 11.48 -24.67
C GLU A 420 -14.38 12.83 -24.09
N ASP A 421 -15.10 13.41 -23.15
CA ASP A 421 -14.83 14.74 -22.60
C ASP A 421 -14.82 14.80 -21.06
N GLN A 422 -14.90 13.66 -20.35
CA GLN A 422 -15.03 13.63 -18.90
C GLN A 422 -14.34 12.42 -18.27
N THR A 423 -13.96 12.59 -17.00
CA THR A 423 -13.67 11.48 -16.08
C THR A 423 -14.88 11.27 -15.19
N ILE A 424 -15.20 10.01 -14.95
CA ILE A 424 -16.19 9.57 -13.99
C ILE A 424 -15.43 8.77 -12.93
N GLU A 425 -15.56 9.16 -11.67
CA GLU A 425 -14.91 8.51 -10.54
C GLU A 425 -15.97 8.05 -9.54
N TRP A 426 -15.77 6.89 -8.95
CA TRP A 426 -16.43 6.46 -7.73
C TRP A 426 -15.35 6.44 -6.67
N VAL A 427 -15.59 7.16 -5.58
CA VAL A 427 -14.58 7.43 -4.54
C VAL A 427 -15.24 7.52 -3.18
N TRP A 428 -14.42 7.46 -2.14
CA TRP A 428 -14.80 7.83 -0.78
C TRP A 428 -14.21 9.19 -0.39
N PRO A 429 -14.94 10.30 -0.63
CA PRO A 429 -14.41 11.62 -0.36
C PRO A 429 -14.23 11.88 1.13
N GLU A 430 -15.04 11.24 1.99
CA GLU A 430 -15.02 11.42 3.44
C GLU A 430 -13.89 10.63 4.13
N VAL A 431 -13.35 9.61 3.48
CA VAL A 431 -12.24 8.82 4.04
C VAL A 431 -10.96 9.63 3.90
N HIS A 432 -10.57 10.25 5.01
CA HIS A 432 -9.34 11.02 5.12
C HIS A 432 -8.12 10.07 5.22
N PRO A 433 -7.03 10.29 4.46
CA PRO A 433 -5.84 9.42 4.51
C PRO A 433 -5.26 9.24 5.91
N LEU A 434 -5.15 10.34 6.68
CA LEU A 434 -4.58 10.29 8.04
C LEU A 434 -5.48 9.58 9.07
N ALA A 435 -6.80 9.50 8.82
CA ALA A 435 -7.73 8.85 9.74
C ALA A 435 -7.61 7.32 9.76
N GLN A 436 -6.86 6.74 8.82
CA GLN A 436 -6.58 5.29 8.74
C GLN A 436 -5.27 4.90 9.41
N LEU A 437 -4.56 5.86 10.00
CA LEU A 437 -3.32 5.60 10.71
C LEU A 437 -3.61 5.21 12.15
N ASP A 438 -3.08 4.06 12.54
CA ASP A 438 -3.08 3.66 13.94
C ASP A 438 -2.03 4.45 14.74
N SER A 439 -2.38 4.77 15.98
CA SER A 439 -1.40 5.27 16.95
C SER A 439 -0.28 4.23 17.14
N PRO A 440 0.99 4.66 17.26
CA PRO A 440 2.06 3.71 17.50
C PRO A 440 1.85 3.11 18.89
N ARG A 441 2.12 1.81 19.03
CA ARG A 441 2.09 1.17 20.35
C ARG A 441 3.04 1.93 21.30
N PRO A 442 2.69 2.09 22.59
CA PRO A 442 3.62 2.65 23.57
C PRO A 442 4.91 1.83 23.57
N SER A 443 6.03 2.47 23.30
CA SER A 443 7.34 1.84 23.40
C SER A 443 7.78 1.84 24.86
N THR A 444 8.36 0.75 25.33
CA THR A 444 8.99 0.70 26.66
C THR A 444 10.40 1.28 26.66
N LYS A 445 10.92 1.73 25.50
CA LYS A 445 12.31 2.17 25.31
C LYS A 445 12.39 3.66 24.97
N THR A 446 13.51 4.29 25.33
CA THR A 446 13.75 5.73 25.13
C THR A 446 13.76 6.09 23.64
N ARG A 447 12.85 6.98 23.23
CA ARG A 447 12.73 7.47 21.85
C ARG A 447 13.62 8.70 21.64
N ILE A 448 14.43 8.72 20.58
CA ILE A 448 15.09 9.90 20.06
C ILE A 448 14.11 10.66 19.18
N CYS A 449 13.86 11.89 19.58
CA CYS A 449 13.24 12.91 18.77
C CYS A 449 14.41 13.72 18.20
N GLY A 450 14.83 13.46 16.95
CA GLY A 450 15.92 14.15 16.23
C GLY A 450 17.13 14.63 17.04
N GLY A 451 18.31 14.01 16.86
CA GLY A 451 19.56 14.49 17.44
C GLY A 451 20.56 14.86 16.34
N THR A 452 21.21 16.01 16.49
CA THR A 452 22.48 16.30 15.83
C THR A 452 23.46 15.17 16.15
N TRP A 453 23.83 14.37 15.15
CA TRP A 453 25.08 13.62 15.21
C TRP A 453 26.19 14.55 14.81
N SER A 454 26.63 15.39 15.74
CA SER A 454 27.96 15.94 15.66
C SER A 454 28.95 14.78 15.80
N LYS A 455 29.58 14.37 14.70
CA LYS A 455 30.93 13.82 14.82
C LYS A 455 31.77 14.92 15.47
N ALA A 456 32.09 14.75 16.75
CA ALA A 456 33.02 15.57 17.51
C ALA A 456 32.82 17.10 17.36
N VAL A 457 31.93 17.69 18.17
CA VAL A 457 32.14 19.10 18.51
C VAL A 457 33.30 19.13 19.49
N GLU A 458 34.45 19.63 19.05
CA GLU A 458 35.54 19.99 19.97
C GLU A 458 34.99 20.94 21.06
N PRO A 459 35.45 20.82 22.31
CA PRO A 459 34.95 21.64 23.42
C PRO A 459 35.28 23.12 23.15
N GLY A 460 34.29 23.88 22.68
CA GLY A 460 34.44 25.29 22.33
C GLY A 460 33.22 25.96 21.69
N ALA A 461 32.22 25.21 21.21
CA ALA A 461 31.04 25.78 20.52
C ALA A 461 29.88 26.18 21.45
N GLU A 462 30.04 26.11 22.79
CA GLU A 462 28.97 26.45 23.74
C GLU A 462 28.74 27.97 23.89
N ALA A 463 29.60 28.82 23.34
CA ALA A 463 29.56 30.26 23.56
C ALA A 463 28.68 31.07 22.57
N LEU A 464 28.02 30.44 21.60
CA LEU A 464 27.30 31.15 20.51
C LEU A 464 25.78 31.05 20.55
N LEU A 465 25.21 30.30 21.52
CA LEU A 465 23.76 30.08 21.64
C LEU A 465 23.07 30.98 22.68
N SER A 466 23.77 31.92 23.32
CA SER A 466 23.17 32.80 24.34
C SER A 466 22.53 34.09 23.81
N ASP A 467 22.66 34.42 22.51
CA ASP A 467 22.39 35.79 22.02
C ASP A 467 21.24 35.95 21.00
N LEU A 468 20.46 34.91 20.69
CA LEU A 468 19.30 35.07 19.81
C LEU A 468 17.98 35.17 20.59
N GLY A 469 17.78 36.38 21.14
CA GLY A 469 16.51 36.85 21.65
C GLY A 469 15.49 37.13 20.54
N GLN A 470 14.26 36.67 20.83
CA GLN A 470 12.93 37.24 20.55
C GLN A 470 12.63 37.96 19.20
N ASP A 471 11.50 37.51 18.64
CA ASP A 471 10.60 38.20 17.71
C ASP A 471 11.02 38.34 16.23
N SER A 472 10.50 37.43 15.40
CA SER A 472 9.94 37.78 14.09
C SER A 472 9.00 36.67 13.59
N ASP A 473 7.79 37.05 13.20
CA ASP A 473 6.80 36.17 12.56
C ASP A 473 7.28 35.76 11.17
N VAL A 474 7.39 34.46 10.91
CA VAL A 474 7.69 33.95 9.55
C VAL A 474 6.61 32.96 9.15
N ALA A 475 5.66 33.45 8.32
CA ALA A 475 4.82 32.60 7.51
C ALA A 475 5.69 31.79 6.53
N VAL A 476 5.41 30.50 6.36
CA VAL A 476 6.13 29.64 5.39
C VAL A 476 6.01 30.26 4.01
N SER A 477 7.10 30.82 3.50
CA SER A 477 7.15 31.48 2.19
C SER A 477 7.70 30.54 1.11
N SER A 478 7.50 30.86 -0.17
CA SER A 478 8.07 30.08 -1.30
C SER A 478 9.58 29.94 -1.23
N ASP A 479 10.25 30.92 -0.64
CA ASP A 479 11.69 30.90 -0.43
C ASP A 479 12.06 29.96 0.72
N THR A 480 11.19 29.74 1.71
CA THR A 480 11.41 28.79 2.81
C THR A 480 11.41 27.35 2.32
N ILE A 481 10.52 26.95 1.40
CA ILE A 481 10.48 25.58 0.85
C ILE A 481 11.74 25.27 0.02
N LEU A 482 12.16 26.22 -0.82
CA LEU A 482 13.35 26.07 -1.66
C LEU A 482 14.64 26.18 -0.84
N GLN A 483 14.69 27.05 0.18
CA GLN A 483 15.82 27.18 1.08
C GLN A 483 15.92 25.98 2.04
N THR A 484 14.82 25.47 2.60
CA THR A 484 14.85 24.30 3.50
C THR A 484 15.22 23.03 2.77
N GLY A 485 14.69 22.76 1.57
CA GLY A 485 15.13 21.61 0.76
C GLY A 485 16.63 21.68 0.41
N ALA A 486 17.18 22.88 0.22
CA ALA A 486 18.61 23.09 0.02
C ALA A 486 19.44 23.09 1.33
N LEU A 487 18.82 23.42 2.47
CA LEU A 487 19.44 23.51 3.81
C LEU A 487 19.37 22.20 4.61
N PHE A 488 18.50 21.25 4.25
CA PHE A 488 18.54 19.88 4.78
C PHE A 488 19.86 19.17 4.45
N HIS A 489 20.61 19.69 3.48
CA HIS A 489 22.00 19.33 3.29
C HIS A 489 22.92 19.71 4.46
N THR A 490 22.45 20.49 5.46
CA THR A 490 23.33 21.14 6.45
C THR A 490 22.79 21.43 7.88
N GLY A 491 21.50 21.27 8.28
CA GLY A 491 21.08 21.63 9.66
C GLY A 491 19.73 21.12 10.21
N CYS A 492 19.49 21.30 11.53
CA CYS A 492 18.29 20.88 12.29
C CYS A 492 17.28 22.02 12.57
N PHE A 493 15.98 21.71 12.62
CA PHE A 493 14.88 22.67 12.83
C PHE A 493 13.93 22.26 13.98
N GLU A 494 13.47 23.23 14.79
CA GLU A 494 12.45 23.05 15.86
C GLU A 494 11.14 23.78 15.52
N TYR A 495 10.00 23.14 15.77
CA TYR A 495 8.67 23.75 15.64
C TYR A 495 8.11 24.15 17.01
N ARG A 496 7.65 25.41 17.17
CA ARG A 496 7.07 25.90 18.44
C ARG A 496 5.58 26.18 18.33
N THR A 497 4.81 25.47 19.15
CA THR A 497 3.34 25.37 19.12
C THR A 497 2.58 26.66 19.47
N ARG A 498 3.18 27.62 20.18
CA ARG A 498 2.46 28.85 20.59
C ARG A 498 2.27 29.90 19.49
N ARG A 499 3.00 29.83 18.38
CA ARG A 499 2.98 30.85 17.31
C ARG A 499 3.00 30.30 15.88
N HIS A 500 2.91 28.98 15.69
CA HIS A 500 3.06 28.33 14.36
C HIS A 500 4.33 28.78 13.62
N SER A 501 5.46 28.92 14.35
CA SER A 501 6.72 29.40 13.80
C SER A 501 7.83 28.34 13.88
N TRP A 502 8.71 28.34 12.86
CA TRP A 502 9.89 27.50 12.77
C TRP A 502 11.11 28.25 13.28
N THR A 503 11.90 27.63 14.15
CA THR A 503 13.18 28.19 14.62
C THR A 503 14.32 27.31 14.12
N ILE A 504 15.31 27.94 13.48
CA ILE A 504 16.56 27.26 13.08
C ILE A 504 17.36 27.05 14.36
N LEU A 505 17.63 25.79 14.73
CA LEU A 505 18.34 25.47 15.97
C LEU A 505 19.85 25.72 15.84
N GLU A 506 20.42 25.55 14.64
CA GLU A 506 21.84 25.79 14.37
C GLU A 506 22.02 26.33 12.95
N ARG A 507 22.70 27.48 12.80
CA ARG A 507 23.33 27.84 11.52
C ARG A 507 24.71 27.21 11.50
N PRO A 508 25.04 26.33 10.55
CA PRO A 508 26.40 25.81 10.44
C PRO A 508 27.35 26.92 9.98
N PRO A 509 28.66 26.78 10.21
CA PRO A 509 29.66 27.59 9.53
C PRO A 509 29.45 27.44 8.03
N SER A 510 29.66 28.51 7.28
CA SER A 510 29.60 28.51 5.82
C SER A 510 30.39 27.34 5.22
N PHE A 511 29.71 26.27 4.79
CA PHE A 511 30.34 25.20 4.05
C PHE A 511 30.50 25.64 2.60
N SER A 512 31.75 25.90 2.20
CA SER A 512 32.12 25.88 0.80
C SER A 512 31.99 24.43 0.32
N LEU A 513 31.14 24.18 -0.67
CA LEU A 513 31.04 22.88 -1.35
C LEU A 513 32.40 22.51 -1.96
N TYR A 514 33.22 21.76 -1.22
CA TYR A 514 34.33 21.02 -1.79
C TYR A 514 33.77 19.74 -2.42
N TYR A 515 33.53 19.78 -3.73
CA TYR A 515 33.43 18.58 -4.54
C TYR A 515 34.79 17.86 -4.48
N PRO A 516 34.90 16.60 -3.99
CA PRO A 516 36.01 15.77 -4.39
C PRO A 516 35.78 15.49 -5.87
N SER A 517 36.67 16.02 -6.71
CA SER A 517 36.83 15.62 -8.09
C SER A 517 36.91 14.09 -8.16
N PHE A 518 35.83 13.42 -8.52
CA PHE A 518 35.93 12.07 -9.07
C PHE A 518 36.61 12.20 -10.41
N ALA A 519 37.90 11.91 -10.38
CA ALA A 519 38.77 11.87 -11.52
C ALA A 519 38.22 10.90 -12.57
N ARG A 520 38.37 11.31 -13.82
CA ARG A 520 38.23 10.52 -15.04
C ARG A 520 38.74 9.09 -14.86
N SER A 521 37.89 8.10 -15.12
CA SER A 521 38.27 6.91 -15.88
C SER A 521 37.02 6.11 -16.29
N TRP A 522 36.83 6.02 -17.61
CA TRP A 522 35.88 5.23 -18.41
C TRP A 522 34.48 5.83 -18.65
#